data_AF-A0A9Q1MJF6-F1
#
_entry.id   AF-A0A9Q1MJF6-F1
#
_cell.length_a   1.000
_cell.length_b   1.000
_cell.length_c   1.000
_cell.angle_alpha   90.00
_cell.angle_beta   90.00
_cell.angle_gamma   90.00
#
_symmetry.space_group_name_H-M   'P 1'
#
loop_
_entity.id
_entity.type
_entity.pdbx_description
1 polymer ?
#
loop_
_entity_poly.entity_id
_entity_poly.type
_entity_poly.pdbx_seq_one_letter_code
_entity_poly.pdbx_strand_id
1 'polypeptide(L)'
;MMQQPGFCGFYVILIVSSIHPLREVENLKKPFSPPREGWAEQNLLTLLKPVEKSWQPQDFLPDPASDGFHDQVNELRERAKELPDDYFVVLVGDMITEEALPTYQTMLNTLDGVRDETGASPTSWAIWNRAWTAEENRHGDLLNKYLYLSG
;
A
#
# COMPACT_ATOMS: atom_id res chain seq x y z
N MET A 1 -3.86 -7.50 -14.18
CA MET A 1 -4.11 -8.16 -12.88
C MET A 1 -3.83 -7.11 -11.81
N MET A 2 -4.86 -6.42 -11.30
CA MET A 2 -4.74 -5.56 -10.12
C MET A 2 -4.37 -6.47 -8.94
N GLN A 3 -3.40 -6.07 -8.12
CA GLN A 3 -3.32 -6.58 -6.75
C GLN A 3 -4.62 -6.14 -6.07
N GLN A 4 -5.44 -7.10 -5.67
CA GLN A 4 -6.74 -6.84 -5.05
C GLN A 4 -6.53 -6.12 -3.70
N PRO A 5 -7.35 -5.14 -3.31
CA PRO A 5 -7.20 -4.40 -2.05
C PRO A 5 -7.17 -5.32 -0.82
N GLY A 6 -7.97 -6.39 -0.82
CA GLY A 6 -7.96 -7.41 0.25
C GLY A 6 -6.68 -8.27 0.34
N PHE A 7 -5.76 -8.22 -0.62
CA PHE A 7 -4.50 -8.96 -0.58
C PHE A 7 -3.37 -8.21 0.14
N CYS A 8 -3.47 -6.88 0.28
CA CYS A 8 -2.41 -6.04 0.83
C CYS A 8 -2.27 -6.14 2.35
N GLY A 9 -3.38 -5.99 3.09
CA GLY A 9 -3.37 -6.10 4.56
C GLY A 9 -2.97 -7.49 5.07
N PHE A 10 -3.33 -8.56 4.36
CA PHE A 10 -2.92 -9.92 4.72
C PHE A 10 -1.42 -10.15 4.57
N TYR A 11 -0.78 -9.51 3.59
CA TYR A 11 0.66 -9.68 3.37
C TYR A 11 1.49 -9.04 4.49
N VAL A 12 1.07 -7.88 5.00
CA VAL A 12 1.70 -7.24 6.16
C VAL A 12 1.57 -8.12 7.41
N ILE A 13 0.38 -8.63 7.70
CA ILE A 13 0.15 -9.53 8.85
C ILE A 13 1.00 -10.80 8.74
N LEU A 14 1.08 -11.40 7.55
CA LEU A 14 1.89 -12.61 7.29
C LEU A 14 3.40 -12.37 7.41
N ILE A 15 3.91 -11.22 6.96
CA ILE A 15 5.33 -10.85 7.12
C ILE A 15 5.65 -10.63 8.60
N VAL A 16 4.83 -9.85 9.32
CA VAL A 16 5.02 -9.57 10.75
C VAL A 16 4.97 -10.86 11.57
N SER A 17 4.03 -11.76 11.27
CA SER A 17 3.93 -13.07 11.94
C SER A 17 5.00 -14.08 11.54
N SER A 18 5.67 -13.90 10.39
CA SER A 18 6.87 -14.67 10.01
C SER A 18 8.17 -14.15 10.64
N ILE A 19 8.16 -12.92 11.18
CA ILE A 19 9.28 -12.30 11.91
C ILE A 19 9.18 -12.61 13.42
N HIS A 20 7.97 -12.72 13.96
CA HIS A 20 7.73 -12.98 15.40
C HIS A 20 8.34 -14.27 15.99
N PRO A 21 8.54 -15.41 15.28
CA PRO A 21 9.03 -16.64 15.90
C PRO A 21 10.53 -16.65 16.26
N LEU A 22 11.29 -15.59 15.96
CA LEU A 22 12.77 -15.63 16.05
C LEU A 22 13.36 -14.77 17.18
N ARG A 23 12.57 -14.40 18.20
CA ARG A 23 13.08 -13.70 19.40
C ARG A 23 14.09 -14.50 20.23
N GLU A 24 14.29 -15.79 19.98
CA GLU A 24 15.15 -16.66 20.80
C GLU A 24 16.56 -16.95 20.24
N VAL A 25 16.92 -16.53 19.01
CA VAL A 25 18.22 -16.95 18.44
C VAL A 25 18.95 -15.79 17.77
N GLU A 26 19.72 -15.02 18.55
CA GLU A 26 21.14 -14.71 18.29
C GLU A 26 21.62 -13.50 19.11
N ASN A 27 22.18 -13.80 20.28
CA ASN A 27 23.21 -12.97 20.90
C ASN A 27 24.55 -13.27 20.22
N LEU A 28 24.93 -12.55 19.15
CA LEU A 28 26.34 -12.45 18.73
C LEU A 28 26.58 -11.15 17.95
N LYS A 29 27.46 -10.32 18.50
CA LYS A 29 27.96 -9.04 17.97
C LYS A 29 28.43 -9.18 16.50
N LYS A 30 27.65 -8.69 15.55
CA LYS A 30 28.10 -8.31 14.20
C LYS A 30 27.62 -6.88 13.88
N PRO A 31 28.36 -6.10 13.08
CA PRO A 31 27.89 -4.79 12.63
C PRO A 31 26.54 -4.98 11.94
N PHE A 32 25.58 -4.14 12.33
CA PHE A 32 24.13 -4.24 12.17
C PHE A 32 23.71 -4.49 10.72
N SER A 33 23.64 -5.76 10.30
CA SER A 33 22.97 -6.17 9.07
C SER A 33 21.57 -6.62 9.44
N PRO A 34 20.52 -6.08 8.81
CA PRO A 34 19.15 -6.56 9.00
C PRO A 34 19.03 -8.08 8.87
N PRO A 35 18.17 -8.74 9.66
CA PRO A 35 17.98 -10.16 9.55
C PRO A 35 17.54 -10.53 8.12
N ARG A 36 18.14 -11.58 7.54
CA ARG A 36 17.76 -12.09 6.21
C ARG A 36 17.84 -11.07 5.06
N GLU A 37 18.75 -10.10 5.14
CA GLU A 37 18.96 -9.07 4.11
C GLU A 37 19.05 -9.61 2.67
N GLY A 38 19.95 -10.57 2.40
CA GLY A 38 20.08 -11.15 1.06
C GLY A 38 18.86 -11.97 0.61
N TRP A 39 18.08 -12.52 1.54
CA TRP A 39 16.82 -13.18 1.21
C TRP A 39 15.74 -12.16 0.84
N ALA A 40 15.65 -11.04 1.58
CA ALA A 40 14.70 -9.97 1.30
C ALA A 40 14.99 -9.33 -0.07
N GLU A 41 16.25 -9.09 -0.40
CA GLU A 41 16.66 -8.61 -1.72
C GLU A 41 16.18 -9.54 -2.85
N GLN A 42 16.39 -10.86 -2.70
CA GLN A 42 16.11 -11.83 -3.75
C GLN A 42 14.63 -12.23 -3.86
N ASN A 43 13.86 -12.14 -2.77
CA ASN A 43 12.50 -12.69 -2.70
C ASN A 43 11.41 -11.65 -2.43
N LEU A 44 11.72 -10.55 -1.74
CA LEU A 44 10.74 -9.48 -1.49
C LEU A 44 10.84 -8.40 -2.55
N LEU A 45 12.03 -7.81 -2.74
CA LEU A 45 12.16 -6.69 -3.69
C LEU A 45 11.77 -7.05 -5.13
N THR A 46 11.87 -8.33 -5.50
CA THR A 46 11.46 -8.85 -6.81
C THR A 46 9.95 -8.87 -7.01
N LEU A 47 9.15 -8.76 -5.94
CA LEU A 47 7.69 -8.66 -6.00
C LEU A 47 7.21 -7.21 -6.18
N LEU A 48 8.06 -6.21 -5.95
CA LEU A 48 7.73 -4.80 -6.17
C LEU A 48 7.59 -4.51 -7.65
N LYS A 49 6.58 -3.74 -8.01
CA LYS A 49 6.39 -3.32 -9.39
C LYS A 49 7.17 -2.03 -9.63
N PRO A 50 7.95 -1.92 -10.74
CA PRO A 50 8.56 -0.65 -11.10
C PRO A 50 7.49 0.44 -11.26
N VAL A 51 7.74 1.64 -10.72
CA VAL A 51 6.81 2.78 -10.74
C VAL A 51 6.29 3.05 -12.16
N GLU A 52 7.16 2.94 -13.16
CA GLU A 52 6.84 3.26 -14.56
C GLU A 52 5.91 2.23 -15.20
N LYS A 53 5.72 1.09 -14.54
CA LYS A 53 4.76 0.05 -14.92
C LYS A 53 3.57 0.01 -13.98
N SER A 54 3.60 0.75 -12.88
CA SER A 54 2.52 0.80 -11.90
C SER A 54 1.38 1.66 -12.42
N TRP A 55 0.16 1.19 -12.18
CA TRP A 55 -1.03 1.98 -12.45
C TRP A 55 -1.04 3.21 -11.52
N GLN A 56 -1.68 4.28 -11.95
CA GLN A 56 -1.89 5.48 -11.15
C GLN A 56 -3.38 5.74 -10.96
N PRO A 57 -3.80 6.39 -9.87
CA PRO A 57 -5.22 6.67 -9.62
C PRO A 57 -5.91 7.34 -10.82
N GLN A 58 -5.20 8.22 -11.53
CA GLN A 58 -5.71 8.92 -12.70
C GLN A 58 -6.08 8.00 -13.87
N ASP A 59 -5.49 6.79 -13.96
CA ASP A 59 -5.82 5.80 -15.00
C ASP A 59 -7.29 5.32 -14.90
N PHE A 60 -7.93 5.50 -13.74
CA PHE A 60 -9.27 5.00 -13.43
C PHE A 60 -10.27 6.11 -13.08
N LEU A 61 -9.84 7.37 -13.09
CA LEU A 61 -10.66 8.53 -12.73
C LEU A 61 -10.92 9.39 -13.97
N PRO A 62 -12.03 10.16 -13.97
CA PRO A 62 -12.24 11.19 -14.98
C PRO A 62 -11.02 12.08 -15.15
N ASP A 63 -10.65 12.38 -16.39
CA ASP A 63 -9.47 13.20 -16.70
C ASP A 63 -9.82 14.69 -16.58
N PRO A 64 -9.30 15.41 -15.57
CA PRO A 64 -9.63 16.82 -15.36
C PRO A 64 -9.06 17.75 -16.45
N ALA A 65 -8.11 17.28 -17.26
CA ALA A 65 -7.56 18.03 -18.39
C ALA A 65 -8.32 17.77 -19.70
N SER A 66 -9.29 16.85 -19.71
CA SER A 66 -10.09 16.54 -20.88
C SER A 66 -11.29 17.48 -21.01
N ASP A 67 -11.62 17.89 -22.24
CA ASP A 67 -12.86 18.61 -22.56
C ASP A 67 -14.12 17.81 -22.15
N GLY A 68 -13.99 16.48 -22.04
CA GLY A 68 -15.06 15.56 -21.62
C GLY A 68 -15.14 15.31 -20.11
N PHE A 69 -14.38 16.02 -19.28
CA PHE A 69 -14.32 15.78 -17.82
C PHE A 69 -15.71 15.74 -17.16
N HIS A 70 -16.55 16.73 -17.47
CA HIS A 70 -17.89 16.82 -16.86
C HIS A 70 -18.79 15.66 -17.25
N ASP A 71 -18.73 15.20 -18.49
CA ASP A 71 -19.52 14.06 -18.97
C ASP A 71 -19.05 12.76 -18.31
N GLN A 72 -17.74 12.56 -18.17
CA GLN A 72 -17.16 11.41 -17.47
C GLN A 72 -17.55 11.38 -15.98
N VAL A 73 -17.56 12.54 -15.30
CA VAL A 73 -18.03 12.65 -13.92
C VAL A 73 -19.53 12.34 -13.83
N ASN A 74 -20.35 12.84 -14.75
CA ASN A 74 -21.78 12.53 -14.77
C ASN A 74 -22.02 11.03 -14.98
N GLU A 75 -21.31 10.38 -15.90
CA GLU A 75 -21.41 8.94 -16.13
C GLU A 75 -20.99 8.13 -14.89
N LEU A 76 -19.94 8.55 -14.18
CA LEU A 76 -19.55 7.94 -12.91
C LEU A 76 -20.69 8.02 -11.89
N ARG A 77 -21.32 9.19 -11.74
CA ARG A 77 -22.41 9.42 -10.79
C ARG A 77 -23.69 8.65 -11.16
N GLU A 78 -24.04 8.56 -12.44
CA GLU A 78 -25.19 7.76 -12.85
C GLU A 78 -25.01 6.28 -12.52
N ARG A 79 -23.81 5.72 -12.75
CA ARG A 79 -23.51 4.35 -12.31
C ARG A 79 -23.49 4.21 -10.79
N ALA A 80 -22.98 5.19 -10.06
CA ALA A 80 -22.93 5.18 -8.61
C ALA A 80 -24.33 5.14 -7.97
N LYS A 81 -25.35 5.78 -8.59
CA LYS A 81 -26.74 5.72 -8.12
C LYS A 81 -27.36 4.33 -8.18
N GLU A 82 -26.81 3.44 -9.00
CA GLU A 82 -27.28 2.05 -9.12
C GLU A 82 -26.67 1.13 -8.04
N LEU A 83 -25.67 1.62 -7.29
CA LEU A 83 -25.06 0.88 -6.19
C LEU A 83 -25.85 1.08 -4.89
N PRO A 84 -26.11 0.01 -4.11
CA PRO A 84 -26.85 0.12 -2.85
C PRO A 84 -25.99 0.76 -1.75
N ASP A 85 -26.63 1.44 -0.80
CA ASP A 85 -25.95 2.10 0.34
C ASP A 85 -25.08 1.12 1.15
N ASP A 86 -25.53 -0.12 1.34
CA ASP A 86 -24.76 -1.16 2.04
C ASP A 86 -23.39 -1.41 1.38
N TYR A 87 -23.31 -1.27 0.06
CA TYR A 87 -22.04 -1.37 -0.68
C TYR A 87 -21.14 -0.18 -0.37
N PHE A 88 -21.69 1.04 -0.35
CA PHE A 88 -20.93 2.25 -0.01
C PHE A 88 -20.44 2.23 1.43
N VAL A 89 -21.22 1.70 2.39
CA VAL A 89 -20.77 1.57 3.78
C VAL A 89 -19.50 0.74 3.89
N VAL A 90 -19.45 -0.40 3.20
CA VAL A 90 -18.24 -1.25 3.17
C VAL A 90 -17.10 -0.55 2.43
N LEU A 91 -17.37 0.03 1.26
CA LEU A 91 -16.35 0.69 0.45
C LEU A 91 -15.72 1.91 1.16
N VAL A 92 -16.52 2.66 1.91
CA VAL A 92 -16.04 3.77 2.76
C VAL A 92 -15.19 3.22 3.91
N GLY A 93 -15.58 2.09 4.51
CA GLY A 93 -14.77 1.40 5.51
C GLY A 93 -13.40 0.97 4.97
N ASP A 94 -13.37 0.41 3.77
CA ASP A 94 -12.14 0.05 3.07
C ASP A 94 -11.28 1.29 2.81
N MET A 95 -11.87 2.37 2.26
CA MET A 95 -11.14 3.62 2.01
C MET A 95 -10.54 4.23 3.28
N ILE A 96 -11.29 4.28 4.39
CA ILE A 96 -10.79 4.78 5.68
C ILE A 96 -9.60 3.94 6.17
N THR A 97 -9.64 2.63 5.93
CA THR A 97 -8.55 1.71 6.29
C THR A 97 -7.31 2.00 5.45
N GLU A 98 -7.47 2.23 4.14
CA GLU A 98 -6.37 2.58 3.24
C GLU A 98 -5.75 3.95 3.57
N GLU A 99 -6.54 4.95 3.96
CA GLU A 99 -6.06 6.27 4.40
C GLU A 99 -5.29 6.24 5.72
N ALA A 100 -5.40 5.15 6.50
CA ALA A 100 -4.65 4.97 7.75
C ALA A 100 -3.18 4.56 7.53
N LEU A 101 -2.69 4.59 6.27
CA LEU A 101 -1.34 4.21 5.86
C LEU A 101 -0.19 4.77 6.73
N PRO A 102 -0.20 6.04 7.21
CA PRO A 102 0.84 6.53 8.11
C PRO A 102 1.00 5.69 9.39
N THR A 103 -0.10 5.09 9.88
CA THR A 103 -0.08 4.18 11.03
C THR A 103 0.60 2.87 10.69
N TYR A 104 0.36 2.31 9.50
CA TYR A 104 0.97 1.07 9.06
C TYR A 104 2.48 1.23 8.81
N GLN A 105 2.89 2.32 8.18
CA GLN A 105 4.31 2.62 7.99
C GLN A 105 5.03 2.81 9.33
N THR A 106 4.39 3.48 10.29
CA THR A 106 4.92 3.62 11.65
C THR A 106 5.09 2.25 12.31
N MET A 107 4.08 1.39 12.23
CA MET A 107 4.17 0.03 12.77
C MET A 107 5.37 -0.73 12.18
N LEU A 108 5.55 -0.71 10.85
CA LEU A 108 6.70 -1.34 10.20
C LEU A 108 8.05 -0.74 10.65
N ASN A 109 8.11 0.58 10.86
CA ASN A 109 9.29 1.27 11.37
C ASN A 109 9.55 1.09 12.88
N THR A 110 8.64 0.44 13.62
CA THR A 110 8.89 0.03 15.01
C THR A 110 9.42 -1.39 15.16
N LEU A 111 9.50 -2.16 14.06
CA LEU A 111 10.00 -3.53 14.09
C LEU A 111 11.54 -3.56 14.11
N ASP A 112 12.09 -4.04 15.21
CA ASP A 112 13.54 -4.21 15.36
C ASP A 112 14.13 -5.09 14.25
N GLY A 113 15.22 -4.62 13.64
CA GLY A 113 15.93 -5.29 12.55
C GLY A 113 15.43 -4.93 11.14
N VAL A 114 14.19 -4.47 10.97
CA VAL A 114 13.65 -4.11 9.62
C VAL A 114 13.27 -2.63 9.48
N ARG A 115 13.32 -1.87 10.58
CA ARG A 115 13.03 -0.43 10.59
C ARG A 115 13.97 0.37 9.71
N ASP A 116 13.44 1.45 9.13
CA ASP A 116 14.24 2.44 8.42
C ASP A 116 14.82 3.45 9.41
N GLU A 117 16.10 3.30 9.75
CA GLU A 117 16.80 4.15 10.74
C GLU A 117 16.95 5.61 10.32
N THR A 118 16.93 5.91 9.01
CA THR A 118 17.25 7.25 8.48
C THR A 118 16.12 7.85 7.65
N GLY A 119 15.07 7.08 7.37
CA GLY A 119 14.05 7.42 6.37
C GLY A 119 14.53 7.24 4.92
N ALA A 120 15.77 6.82 4.73
CA ALA A 120 16.39 6.58 3.43
C ALA A 120 17.44 5.46 3.51
N SER A 121 17.31 4.54 4.48
CA SER A 121 18.29 3.46 4.65
C SER A 121 18.38 2.62 3.37
N PRO A 122 19.60 2.23 2.95
CA PRO A 122 19.81 1.44 1.73
C PRO A 122 19.50 -0.06 1.93
N THR A 123 19.11 -0.47 3.14
CA THR A 123 18.75 -1.85 3.41
C THR A 123 17.51 -2.28 2.62
N SER A 124 17.48 -3.55 2.22
CA SER A 124 16.40 -4.17 1.45
C SER A 124 15.07 -4.06 2.18
N TRP A 125 15.06 -4.19 3.50
CA TRP A 125 13.86 -4.00 4.30
C TRP A 125 13.34 -2.56 4.29
N ALA A 126 14.24 -1.57 4.40
CA ALA A 126 13.85 -0.17 4.32
C ALA A 126 13.39 0.22 2.91
N ILE A 127 14.05 -0.30 1.87
CA ILE A 127 13.62 -0.14 0.47
C ILE A 127 12.22 -0.73 0.26
N TRP A 128 12.01 -1.97 0.72
CA TRP A 128 10.70 -2.63 0.65
C TRP A 128 9.64 -1.81 1.36
N ASN A 129 9.89 -1.37 2.60
CA ASN A 129 8.92 -0.58 3.38
C ASN A 129 8.51 0.70 2.65
N ARG A 130 9.47 1.48 2.14
CA ARG A 130 9.17 2.71 1.40
C ARG A 130 8.44 2.44 0.08
N ALA A 131 8.87 1.43 -0.68
CA ALA A 131 8.25 1.09 -1.96
C ALA A 131 6.83 0.55 -1.77
N TRP A 132 6.62 -0.34 -0.80
CA TRP A 132 5.30 -0.82 -0.41
C TRP A 132 4.39 0.33 0.02
N THR A 133 4.88 1.24 0.87
CA THR A 133 4.11 2.43 1.28
C THR A 133 3.72 3.28 0.06
N ALA A 134 4.64 3.49 -0.89
CA ALA A 134 4.33 4.21 -2.12
C ALA A 134 3.28 3.48 -2.99
N GLU A 135 3.31 2.14 -3.00
CA GLU A 135 2.31 1.35 -3.69
C GLU A 135 0.93 1.48 -3.01
N GLU A 136 0.82 1.35 -1.69
CA GLU A 136 -0.44 1.45 -0.92
C GLU A 136 -1.06 2.84 -0.97
N ASN A 137 -0.24 3.90 -1.01
CA ASN A 137 -0.76 5.28 -1.04
C ASN A 137 -1.75 5.49 -2.19
N ARG A 138 -1.53 4.81 -3.33
CA ARG A 138 -2.39 4.90 -4.51
C ARG A 138 -3.77 4.29 -4.30
N HIS A 139 -3.93 3.35 -3.37
CA HIS A 139 -5.22 2.71 -3.07
C HIS A 139 -6.18 3.71 -2.42
N GLY A 140 -5.74 4.33 -1.31
CA GLY A 140 -6.49 5.40 -0.64
C GLY A 140 -6.78 6.55 -1.60
N ASP A 141 -5.77 7.01 -2.35
CA ASP A 141 -5.89 8.09 -3.32
C ASP A 141 -6.97 7.86 -4.39
N LEU A 142 -7.12 6.63 -4.88
CA LEU A 142 -8.12 6.26 -5.88
C LEU A 142 -9.51 6.17 -5.24
N LEU A 143 -9.64 5.44 -4.12
CA LEU A 143 -10.92 5.24 -3.44
C LEU A 143 -11.50 6.57 -2.92
N ASN A 144 -10.65 7.42 -2.34
CA ASN A 144 -11.02 8.74 -1.86
C ASN A 144 -11.65 9.59 -2.99
N LYS A 145 -10.95 9.70 -4.12
CA LYS A 145 -11.43 10.50 -5.26
C LYS A 145 -12.67 9.88 -5.91
N TYR A 146 -12.76 8.55 -5.99
CA TYR A 146 -13.95 7.87 -6.49
C TYR A 146 -15.18 8.17 -5.63
N LEU A 147 -15.06 8.01 -4.30
CA LEU A 147 -16.13 8.31 -3.34
C LEU A 147 -16.47 9.81 -3.29
N TYR A 148 -15.49 10.68 -3.45
CA TYR A 148 -15.75 12.12 -3.56
C TYR A 148 -16.58 12.46 -4.81
N LEU A 149 -16.27 11.83 -5.95
CA LEU A 149 -16.95 12.09 -7.21
C LEU A 149 -18.32 11.41 -7.32
N SER A 150 -18.58 10.33 -6.59
CA SER A 150 -19.88 9.63 -6.63
C SER A 150 -21.05 10.51 -6.18
N GLY A 151 -20.78 11.53 -5.36
CA GLY A 151 -21.81 12.33 -4.68
C GLY A 151 -22.28 11.68 -3.39
#